data_AF-A0A559A446-F1
#
_entry.id   AF-A0A559A446-F1
#
_cell.length_a   1.000
_cell.length_b   1.000
_cell.length_c   1.000
_cell.angle_alpha   90.00
_cell.angle_beta   90.00
_cell.angle_gamma   90.00
#
_symmetry.space_group_name_H-M   'P 1'
#
loop_
_entity.id
_entity.type
_entity.pdbx_description
1 polymer ?
#
loop_
_entity_poly.entity_id
_entity_poly.type
_entity_poly.pdbx_seq_one_letter_code
_entity_poly.pdbx_strand_id
1 'polypeptide(L)'
;SVLEAFKKALHIIRGSYAFALVDSQDPEVIYVAKNKSPLLIGLGEGYNMVCSDAMAMIRETNQYMEIHDQELVIVKADSVEVQDYDGNSRERASYTAELDLSDIGKGTYPYYMLKEIDEQPTVMRKLIQAYTDEAGQVVVDPAIIKAVQDADRIYILAAGTSYHAGFASKKMLEELTDTPVELGISSEWGYGMPLLSKKPLFIFISQSGETADSRQVLVKANEMGIPSLTVTNVPGSTLSREANHTMLLHAGPEIAVASTKAYTAQIAALAFLAKAVGEANGNTKAQAFDLVHELSIVAQSIESTLSEKETIEA
;
A
#
# COMPACT_ATOMS: atom_id res chain seq x y z
N SER A 1 -34.60 18.26 -0.61
CA SER A 1 -34.41 16.81 -0.83
C SER A 1 -33.38 16.31 0.17
N VAL A 2 -33.27 14.98 0.33
CA VAL A 2 -32.25 14.33 1.16
C VAL A 2 -30.84 14.75 0.72
N LEU A 3 -30.60 14.79 -0.59
CA LEU A 3 -29.35 15.26 -1.18
C LEU A 3 -28.94 16.65 -0.68
N GLU A 4 -29.84 17.63 -0.73
CA GLU A 4 -29.55 19.01 -0.30
C GLU A 4 -29.30 19.11 1.21
N ALA A 5 -30.00 18.31 2.02
CA ALA A 5 -29.75 18.23 3.45
C ALA A 5 -28.37 17.62 3.74
N PHE A 6 -27.99 16.58 2.99
CA PHE A 6 -26.69 15.93 3.14
C PHE A 6 -25.54 16.83 2.70
N LYS A 7 -25.67 17.53 1.56
CA LYS A 7 -24.70 18.56 1.12
C LYS A 7 -24.48 19.63 2.20
N LYS A 8 -25.55 20.15 2.82
CA LYS A 8 -25.44 21.11 3.93
C LYS A 8 -24.72 20.52 5.14
N ALA A 9 -24.99 19.26 5.49
CA ALA A 9 -24.30 18.59 6.59
C ALA A 9 -22.80 18.44 6.31
N LEU A 10 -22.42 18.06 5.09
CA LEU A 10 -21.01 17.87 4.68
C LEU A 10 -20.19 19.17 4.77
N HIS A 11 -20.81 20.34 4.59
CA HIS A 11 -20.15 21.64 4.80
C HIS A 11 -19.90 21.98 6.29
N ILE A 12 -20.64 21.35 7.21
CA ILE A 12 -20.53 21.59 8.65
C ILE A 12 -19.54 20.60 9.28
N ILE A 13 -19.52 19.37 8.79
CA ILE A 13 -18.71 18.28 9.33
C ILE A 13 -17.22 18.53 9.08
N ARG A 14 -16.43 18.40 10.14
CA ARG A 14 -14.96 18.49 10.09
C ARG A 14 -14.35 17.18 10.58
N GLY A 15 -13.28 16.74 9.93
CA GLY A 15 -12.56 15.51 10.29
C GLY A 15 -12.60 14.45 9.19
N SER A 16 -12.25 13.22 9.57
CA SER A 16 -12.28 12.04 8.71
C SER A 16 -13.68 11.41 8.75
N TYR A 17 -14.24 11.04 7.60
CA TYR A 17 -15.51 10.35 7.51
C TYR A 17 -15.66 9.53 6.23
N ALA A 18 -16.51 8.51 6.33
CA ALA A 18 -17.04 7.73 5.23
C ALA A 18 -18.53 7.49 5.54
N PHE A 19 -19.41 8.07 4.73
CA PHE A 19 -20.85 8.03 4.93
C PHE A 19 -21.53 7.28 3.79
N ALA A 20 -22.52 6.46 4.14
CA ALA A 20 -23.54 5.94 3.24
C ALA A 20 -24.90 6.27 3.87
N LEU A 21 -25.66 7.15 3.22
CA LEU A 21 -26.95 7.65 3.68
C LEU A 21 -28.05 7.11 2.78
N VAL A 22 -29.07 6.50 3.40
CA VAL A 22 -30.28 6.03 2.72
C VAL A 22 -31.49 6.70 3.36
N ASP A 23 -32.40 7.21 2.55
CA ASP A 23 -33.72 7.64 3.03
C ASP A 23 -34.67 6.45 3.05
N SER A 24 -35.27 6.18 4.21
CA SER A 24 -36.30 5.15 4.35
C SER A 24 -37.51 5.32 3.41
N GLN A 25 -37.77 6.55 2.93
CA GLN A 25 -38.85 6.84 2.00
C GLN A 25 -38.42 6.72 0.52
N ASP A 26 -37.10 6.69 0.26
CA ASP A 26 -36.52 6.53 -1.07
C ASP A 26 -35.31 5.57 -0.99
N PRO A 27 -35.57 4.26 -0.81
CA PRO A 27 -34.52 3.27 -0.56
C PRO A 27 -33.73 2.89 -1.81
N GLU A 28 -34.10 3.40 -2.99
CA GLU A 28 -33.46 3.10 -4.27
C GLU A 28 -32.17 3.91 -4.50
N VAL A 29 -31.91 4.90 -3.64
CA VAL A 29 -30.77 5.81 -3.76
C VAL A 29 -29.91 5.77 -2.49
N ILE A 30 -28.62 5.56 -2.67
CA ILE A 30 -27.61 5.69 -1.61
C ILE A 30 -26.77 6.94 -1.89
N TYR A 31 -26.73 7.87 -0.93
CA TYR A 31 -25.85 9.03 -0.99
C TYR A 31 -24.58 8.72 -0.22
N VAL A 32 -23.45 8.76 -0.91
CA VAL A 32 -22.15 8.34 -0.38
C VAL A 32 -21.24 9.56 -0.35
N ALA A 33 -20.48 9.76 0.72
CA ALA A 33 -19.46 10.81 0.75
C ALA A 33 -18.28 10.37 1.62
N LYS A 34 -17.07 10.78 1.24
CA LYS A 34 -15.89 10.53 2.07
C LYS A 34 -14.95 11.72 2.14
N ASN A 35 -14.21 11.74 3.23
CA ASN A 35 -13.04 12.58 3.43
C ASN A 35 -12.07 11.81 4.31
N LYS A 36 -10.86 11.56 3.79
CA LYS A 36 -9.76 10.86 4.45
C LYS A 36 -9.94 9.36 4.69
N SER A 37 -11.14 8.90 5.05
CA SER A 37 -11.44 7.47 5.24
C SER A 37 -11.64 6.74 3.90
N PRO A 38 -11.23 5.46 3.79
CA PRO A 38 -11.42 4.68 2.58
C PRO A 38 -12.90 4.36 2.35
N LEU A 39 -13.34 4.54 1.11
CA LEU A 39 -14.69 4.23 0.65
C LEU A 39 -14.67 4.15 -0.88
N LEU A 40 -15.28 3.11 -1.43
CA LEU A 40 -15.33 2.83 -2.86
C LEU A 40 -16.70 2.27 -3.27
N ILE A 41 -16.98 2.36 -4.57
CA ILE A 41 -18.19 1.82 -5.19
C ILE A 41 -17.81 0.55 -5.94
N GLY A 42 -18.44 -0.58 -5.61
CA GLY A 42 -18.41 -1.78 -6.44
C GLY A 42 -19.46 -1.67 -7.53
N LEU A 43 -19.04 -1.89 -8.78
CA LEU A 43 -19.87 -1.77 -9.97
C LEU A 43 -20.33 -3.17 -10.40
N GLY A 44 -21.63 -3.41 -10.42
CA GLY A 44 -22.23 -4.68 -10.80
C GLY A 44 -23.16 -4.57 -12.00
N GLU A 45 -23.61 -5.73 -12.50
CA GLU A 45 -24.65 -5.78 -13.53
C GLU A 45 -26.04 -5.66 -12.88
N GLY A 46 -26.66 -4.48 -13.03
CA GLY A 46 -27.99 -4.22 -12.46
C GLY A 46 -28.01 -3.98 -10.95
N TYR A 47 -26.83 -3.80 -10.34
CA TYR A 47 -26.67 -3.36 -8.96
C TYR A 47 -25.36 -2.58 -8.82
N ASN A 48 -25.29 -1.71 -7.82
CA ASN A 48 -24.03 -1.12 -7.35
C ASN A 48 -23.97 -1.26 -5.83
N MET A 49 -22.75 -1.23 -5.28
CA MET A 49 -22.51 -1.42 -3.86
C MET A 49 -21.50 -0.42 -3.33
N VAL A 50 -21.53 -0.21 -2.02
CA VAL A 50 -20.62 0.68 -1.31
C VAL A 50 -19.83 -0.15 -0.31
N CYS A 51 -18.51 -0.07 -0.33
CA CYS A 51 -17.67 -0.76 0.63
C CYS A 51 -16.46 0.08 1.03
N SER A 52 -15.88 -0.21 2.18
CA SER A 52 -14.62 0.40 2.64
C SER A 52 -13.38 -0.30 2.08
N ASP A 53 -13.55 -1.53 1.59
CA ASP A 53 -12.49 -2.40 1.11
C ASP A 53 -13.03 -3.27 -0.04
N ALA A 54 -12.32 -3.29 -1.17
CA ALA A 54 -12.64 -4.13 -2.32
C ALA A 54 -12.58 -5.62 -1.95
N MET A 55 -11.65 -6.03 -1.09
CA MET A 55 -11.49 -7.43 -0.68
C MET A 55 -12.73 -8.00 -0.01
N ALA A 56 -13.49 -7.18 0.72
CA ALA A 56 -14.70 -7.62 1.39
C ALA A 56 -15.82 -8.01 0.41
N MET A 57 -15.80 -7.47 -0.81
CA MET A 57 -16.87 -7.60 -1.80
C MET A 57 -16.41 -8.20 -3.13
N ILE A 58 -15.17 -8.67 -3.22
CA ILE A 58 -14.55 -9.16 -4.46
C ILE A 58 -15.29 -10.36 -5.09
N ARG A 59 -16.11 -11.06 -4.31
CA ARG A 59 -16.97 -12.17 -4.79
C ARG A 59 -18.18 -11.69 -5.58
N GLU A 60 -18.61 -10.45 -5.36
CA GLU A 60 -19.77 -9.88 -6.02
C GLU A 60 -19.35 -9.24 -7.35
N THR A 61 -18.29 -8.44 -7.33
CA THR A 61 -17.71 -7.80 -8.52
C THR A 61 -16.21 -7.62 -8.38
N ASN A 62 -15.51 -7.54 -9.51
CA ASN A 62 -14.11 -7.11 -9.57
C ASN A 62 -13.96 -5.68 -10.13
N GLN A 63 -15.06 -5.01 -10.49
CA GLN A 63 -15.05 -3.64 -10.98
C GLN A 63 -15.34 -2.66 -9.85
N TYR A 64 -14.45 -1.70 -9.67
CA TYR A 64 -14.55 -0.71 -8.61
C TYR A 64 -14.34 0.70 -9.13
N MET A 65 -15.02 1.67 -8.52
CA MET A 65 -14.84 3.10 -8.75
C MET A 65 -14.49 3.77 -7.43
N GLU A 66 -13.46 4.58 -7.44
CA GLU A 66 -13.03 5.30 -6.25
C GLU A 66 -13.79 6.59 -6.03
N ILE A 67 -13.86 6.96 -4.76
CA ILE A 67 -14.38 8.25 -4.32
C ILE A 67 -13.18 9.04 -3.80
N HIS A 68 -12.95 10.25 -4.30
CA HIS A 68 -11.91 11.12 -3.78
C HIS A 68 -12.40 11.89 -2.56
N ASP A 69 -11.47 12.51 -1.84
CA ASP A 69 -11.84 13.33 -0.69
C ASP A 69 -12.69 14.52 -1.13
N GLN A 70 -13.72 14.82 -0.33
CA GLN A 70 -14.69 15.89 -0.59
C GLN A 70 -15.57 15.65 -1.82
N GLU A 71 -15.74 14.38 -2.21
CA GLU A 71 -16.73 13.99 -3.20
C GLU A 71 -17.97 13.37 -2.56
N LEU A 72 -19.08 13.58 -3.25
CA LEU A 72 -20.37 12.98 -2.98
C LEU A 72 -20.79 12.17 -4.21
N VAL A 73 -21.21 10.93 -3.98
CA VAL A 73 -21.66 10.00 -5.01
C VAL A 73 -23.11 9.65 -4.77
N ILE A 74 -23.93 9.76 -5.82
CA ILE A 74 -25.30 9.27 -5.84
C ILE A 74 -25.26 7.89 -6.51
N VAL A 75 -25.61 6.86 -5.75
CA VAL A 75 -25.54 5.47 -6.18
C VAL A 75 -26.96 4.93 -6.31
N LYS A 76 -27.29 4.39 -7.49
CA LYS A 76 -28.50 3.63 -7.77
C LYS A 76 -28.12 2.25 -8.31
N ALA A 77 -29.11 1.39 -8.54
CA ALA A 77 -28.87 0.07 -9.12
C ALA A 77 -28.24 0.12 -10.53
N ASP A 78 -28.59 1.14 -11.32
CA ASP A 78 -28.24 1.28 -12.74
C ASP A 78 -27.33 2.48 -13.06
N SER A 79 -27.07 3.36 -12.10
CA SER A 79 -26.28 4.58 -12.31
C SER A 79 -25.42 4.95 -11.10
N VAL A 80 -24.27 5.54 -11.37
CA VAL A 80 -23.39 6.14 -10.37
C VAL A 80 -22.99 7.53 -10.84
N GLU A 81 -23.36 8.56 -10.06
CA GLU A 81 -23.06 9.96 -10.38
C GLU A 81 -22.16 10.56 -9.32
N VAL A 82 -21.02 11.13 -9.72
CA VAL A 82 -20.08 11.77 -8.81
C VAL A 82 -20.19 13.29 -8.94
N GLN A 83 -20.22 13.98 -7.80
CA GLN A 83 -20.20 15.44 -7.73
C GLN A 83 -19.38 15.91 -6.53
N ASP A 84 -18.93 17.16 -6.56
CA ASP A 84 -18.45 17.84 -5.35
C ASP A 84 -19.61 18.32 -4.47
N TYR A 85 -19.28 18.91 -3.32
CA TYR A 85 -20.30 19.36 -2.36
C TYR A 85 -21.14 20.53 -2.84
N ASP A 86 -20.64 21.30 -3.81
CA ASP A 86 -21.36 22.38 -4.50
C ASP A 86 -22.29 21.85 -5.60
N GLY A 87 -22.14 20.57 -5.98
CA GLY A 87 -22.95 19.89 -6.98
C GLY A 87 -22.40 19.94 -8.40
N ASN A 88 -21.12 20.30 -8.57
CA ASN A 88 -20.49 20.20 -9.86
C ASN A 88 -20.14 18.73 -10.14
N SER A 89 -20.57 18.23 -11.29
CA SER A 89 -20.32 16.84 -11.69
C SER A 89 -18.82 16.58 -11.89
N ARG A 90 -18.39 15.35 -11.55
CA ARG A 90 -17.01 14.88 -11.66
C ARG A 90 -17.03 13.54 -12.41
N GLU A 91 -16.04 13.34 -13.28
CA GLU A 91 -15.85 12.05 -13.93
C GLU A 91 -14.90 11.17 -13.11
N ARG A 92 -15.23 9.88 -13.00
CA ARG A 92 -14.40 8.87 -12.34
C ARG A 92 -14.34 7.62 -13.20
N ALA A 93 -13.12 7.16 -13.47
CA ALA A 93 -12.89 5.90 -14.15
C ALA A 93 -13.06 4.74 -13.16
N SER A 94 -13.57 3.61 -13.65
CA SER A 94 -13.51 2.35 -12.92
C SER A 94 -12.16 1.67 -13.14
N TYR A 95 -11.83 0.74 -12.24
CA TYR A 95 -10.69 -0.15 -12.36
C TYR A 95 -11.09 -1.59 -12.00
N THR A 96 -10.31 -2.55 -12.49
CA THR A 96 -10.45 -3.95 -12.12
C THR A 96 -9.55 -4.25 -10.93
N ALA A 97 -10.11 -4.73 -9.82
CA ALA A 97 -9.34 -5.26 -8.72
C ALA A 97 -8.79 -6.65 -9.09
N GLU A 98 -7.47 -6.77 -9.19
CA GLU A 98 -6.78 -8.03 -9.46
C GLU A 98 -6.52 -8.77 -8.13
N LEU A 99 -7.38 -9.74 -7.82
CA LEU A 99 -7.25 -10.57 -6.61
C LEU A 99 -7.48 -12.04 -6.93
N ASP A 100 -6.56 -12.90 -6.49
CA ASP A 100 -6.75 -14.35 -6.50
C ASP A 100 -7.54 -14.77 -5.25
N LEU A 101 -8.81 -15.09 -5.45
CA LEU A 101 -9.72 -15.57 -4.41
C LEU A 101 -9.22 -16.83 -3.68
N SER A 102 -8.33 -17.62 -4.30
CA SER A 102 -7.79 -18.83 -3.68
C SER A 102 -6.82 -18.55 -2.52
N ASP A 103 -6.18 -17.38 -2.52
CA ASP A 103 -5.18 -17.01 -1.51
C ASP A 103 -5.78 -16.52 -0.17
N ILE A 104 -7.08 -16.24 -0.13
CA ILE A 104 -7.76 -15.60 1.02
C ILE A 104 -8.18 -16.62 2.10
N GLY A 105 -8.34 -17.90 1.76
CA GLY A 105 -8.79 -18.92 2.71
C GLY A 105 -7.69 -19.38 3.70
N LYS A 106 -8.06 -19.88 4.88
CA LYS A 106 -7.09 -20.51 5.82
C LYS A 106 -6.49 -21.82 5.29
N GLY A 107 -7.10 -22.45 4.28
CA GLY A 107 -6.71 -23.79 3.83
C GLY A 107 -6.77 -24.79 4.99
N THR A 108 -5.70 -25.57 5.16
CA THR A 108 -5.55 -26.56 6.23
C THR A 108 -5.10 -25.98 7.57
N TYR A 109 -4.83 -24.68 7.66
CA TYR A 109 -4.30 -24.05 8.87
C TYR A 109 -5.40 -23.70 9.88
N PRO A 110 -5.12 -23.83 11.19
CA PRO A 110 -6.06 -23.41 12.23
C PRO A 110 -6.26 -21.88 12.27
N TYR A 111 -5.17 -21.12 12.05
CA TYR A 111 -5.12 -19.66 12.15
C TYR A 111 -4.48 -19.03 10.91
N TYR A 112 -4.95 -17.83 10.52
CA TYR A 112 -4.34 -17.06 9.43
C TYR A 112 -2.86 -16.74 9.69
N MET A 113 -2.51 -16.32 10.91
CA MET A 113 -1.13 -15.97 11.24
C MET A 113 -0.16 -17.14 11.03
N LEU A 114 -0.58 -18.38 11.33
CA LEU A 114 0.26 -19.55 11.13
C LEU A 114 0.43 -19.87 9.63
N LYS A 115 -0.66 -19.77 8.84
CA LYS A 115 -0.60 -19.87 7.37
C LYS A 115 0.38 -18.84 6.81
N GLU A 116 0.24 -17.59 7.23
CA GLU A 116 1.01 -16.46 6.68
C GLU A 116 2.48 -16.52 7.09
N ILE A 117 2.80 -17.02 8.28
CA ILE A 117 4.18 -17.34 8.68
C ILE A 117 4.77 -18.40 7.73
N ASP A 118 4.00 -19.41 7.33
CA ASP A 118 4.45 -20.49 6.44
C ASP A 118 4.55 -20.12 4.98
N GLU A 119 3.86 -19.06 4.58
CA GLU A 119 3.93 -18.54 3.22
C GLU A 119 5.21 -17.74 2.96
N GLN A 120 5.94 -17.33 4.01
CA GLN A 120 7.13 -16.46 3.89
C GLN A 120 8.18 -16.95 2.88
N PRO A 121 8.59 -18.24 2.84
CA PRO A 121 9.52 -18.74 1.82
C PRO A 121 9.00 -18.53 0.40
N THR A 122 7.70 -18.78 0.19
CA THR A 122 7.05 -18.58 -1.11
C THR A 122 6.97 -17.11 -1.48
N VAL A 123 6.73 -16.21 -0.51
CA VAL A 123 6.75 -14.76 -0.73
C VAL A 123 8.14 -14.29 -1.17
N MET A 124 9.23 -14.79 -0.57
CA MET A 124 10.59 -14.47 -1.02
C MET A 124 10.81 -14.88 -2.48
N ARG A 125 10.34 -16.07 -2.87
CA ARG A 125 10.42 -16.56 -4.26
C ARG A 125 9.60 -15.71 -5.23
N LYS A 126 8.38 -15.30 -4.83
CA LYS A 126 7.52 -14.38 -5.61
C LYS A 126 8.21 -13.04 -5.82
N LEU A 127 8.87 -12.49 -4.81
CA LEU A 127 9.62 -11.24 -4.92
C LEU A 127 10.82 -11.35 -5.85
N ILE A 128 11.59 -12.45 -5.77
CA ILE A 128 12.66 -12.74 -6.75
C ILE A 128 12.07 -12.72 -8.15
N GLN A 129 11.01 -13.50 -8.41
CA GLN A 129 10.38 -13.56 -9.73
C GLN A 129 9.87 -12.19 -10.22
N ALA A 130 9.33 -11.35 -9.31
CA ALA A 130 8.77 -10.05 -9.67
C ALA A 130 9.83 -8.99 -9.98
N TYR A 131 10.99 -9.06 -9.32
CA TYR A 131 12.04 -8.04 -9.40
C TYR A 131 13.32 -8.55 -10.07
N THR A 132 13.24 -9.62 -10.85
CA THR A 132 14.35 -10.08 -11.71
C THR A 132 13.90 -10.40 -13.12
N ASP A 133 14.77 -10.19 -14.11
CA ASP A 133 14.56 -10.66 -15.48
C ASP A 133 14.91 -12.16 -15.64
N GLU A 134 14.76 -12.68 -16.87
CA GLU A 134 15.10 -14.08 -17.21
C GLU A 134 16.60 -14.40 -17.04
N ALA A 135 17.47 -13.38 -17.02
CA ALA A 135 18.90 -13.52 -16.77
C ALA A 135 19.25 -13.42 -15.28
N GLY A 136 18.26 -13.24 -14.40
CA GLY A 136 18.45 -13.08 -12.96
C GLY A 136 18.96 -11.70 -12.54
N GLN A 137 18.93 -10.71 -13.44
CA GLN A 137 19.30 -9.34 -13.11
C GLN A 137 18.16 -8.63 -12.43
N VAL A 138 18.46 -7.78 -11.43
CA VAL A 138 17.43 -7.05 -10.70
C VAL A 138 16.78 -6.00 -11.60
N VAL A 139 15.46 -6.01 -11.63
CA VAL A 139 14.64 -5.06 -12.40
C VAL A 139 13.76 -4.27 -11.45
N VAL A 140 14.05 -2.97 -11.33
CA VAL A 140 13.19 -1.97 -10.67
C VAL A 140 12.93 -0.88 -11.70
N ASP A 141 11.74 -0.28 -11.65
CA ASP A 141 11.36 0.80 -12.57
C ASP A 141 12.46 1.90 -12.59
N PRO A 142 13.02 2.23 -13.77
CA PRO A 142 14.04 3.26 -13.90
C PRO A 142 13.65 4.62 -13.32
N ALA A 143 12.35 4.96 -13.29
CA ALA A 143 11.87 6.19 -12.67
C ALA A 143 12.03 6.17 -11.14
N ILE A 144 11.85 5.00 -10.52
CA ILE A 144 12.08 4.80 -9.08
C ILE A 144 13.57 4.91 -8.78
N ILE A 145 14.40 4.24 -9.58
CA ILE A 145 15.87 4.31 -9.44
C ILE A 145 16.31 5.78 -9.51
N LYS A 146 15.81 6.51 -10.52
CA LYS A 146 16.13 7.92 -10.72
C LYS A 146 15.69 8.81 -9.56
N ALA A 147 14.50 8.57 -9.01
CA ALA A 147 14.00 9.31 -7.85
C ALA A 147 14.91 9.15 -6.63
N VAL A 148 15.44 7.93 -6.39
CA VAL A 148 16.43 7.70 -5.32
C VAL A 148 17.76 8.36 -5.63
N GLN A 149 18.26 8.27 -6.87
CA GLN A 149 19.53 8.90 -7.28
C GLN A 149 19.52 10.43 -7.18
N ASP A 150 18.37 11.06 -7.42
CA ASP A 150 18.21 12.50 -7.36
C ASP A 150 18.08 13.03 -5.92
N ALA A 151 17.77 12.14 -4.95
CA ALA A 151 17.63 12.48 -3.55
C ALA A 151 18.98 12.68 -2.86
N ASP A 152 19.08 13.67 -1.97
CA ASP A 152 20.23 13.82 -1.07
C ASP A 152 20.00 13.14 0.30
N ARG A 153 18.76 12.70 0.55
CA ARG A 153 18.35 11.94 1.73
C ARG A 153 17.04 11.21 1.47
N ILE A 154 16.98 9.97 1.94
CA ILE A 154 15.78 9.15 1.98
C ILE A 154 15.15 9.27 3.36
N TYR A 155 13.84 9.48 3.40
CA TYR A 155 13.06 9.48 4.62
C TYR A 155 12.06 8.33 4.57
N ILE A 156 12.20 7.35 5.46
CA ILE A 156 11.26 6.24 5.56
C ILE A 156 10.17 6.57 6.59
N LEU A 157 8.93 6.61 6.13
CA LEU A 157 7.75 6.96 6.91
C LEU A 157 6.82 5.77 7.01
N ALA A 158 6.57 5.31 8.23
CA ALA A 158 5.71 4.16 8.47
C ALA A 158 5.13 4.16 9.89
N ALA A 159 4.37 3.12 10.22
CA ALA A 159 3.88 2.85 11.57
C ALA A 159 4.10 1.37 11.96
N GLY A 160 4.25 1.10 13.25
CA GLY A 160 4.33 -0.26 13.81
C GLY A 160 5.38 -1.14 13.14
N THR A 161 4.99 -2.37 12.75
CA THR A 161 5.88 -3.34 12.12
C THR A 161 6.54 -2.82 10.83
N SER A 162 5.85 -1.98 10.04
CA SER A 162 6.42 -1.40 8.83
C SER A 162 7.53 -0.38 9.11
N TYR A 163 7.45 0.32 10.24
CA TYR A 163 8.53 1.19 10.73
C TYR A 163 9.76 0.37 11.16
N HIS A 164 9.55 -0.80 11.75
CA HIS A 164 10.64 -1.74 12.05
C HIS A 164 11.29 -2.32 10.79
N ALA A 165 10.53 -2.58 9.72
CA ALA A 165 11.11 -3.02 8.44
C ALA A 165 12.03 -1.95 7.83
N GLY A 166 11.66 -0.67 7.99
CA GLY A 166 12.52 0.45 7.67
C GLY A 166 13.85 0.39 8.44
N PHE A 167 13.80 0.13 9.75
CA PHE A 167 15.02 0.04 10.58
C PHE A 167 15.92 -1.10 10.14
N ALA A 168 15.33 -2.27 9.85
CA ALA A 168 16.05 -3.44 9.37
C ALA A 168 16.74 -3.19 8.02
N SER A 169 16.14 -2.35 7.16
CA SER A 169 16.63 -2.07 5.81
C SER A 169 17.56 -0.85 5.73
N LYS A 170 17.54 0.04 6.73
CA LYS A 170 18.26 1.32 6.76
C LYS A 170 19.72 1.17 6.34
N LYS A 171 20.47 0.29 7.02
CA LYS A 171 21.91 0.13 6.79
C LYS A 171 22.20 -0.34 5.37
N MET A 172 21.41 -1.28 4.85
CA MET A 172 21.58 -1.80 3.49
C MET A 172 21.32 -0.71 2.45
N LEU A 173 20.25 0.07 2.62
CA LEU A 173 19.96 1.20 1.75
C LEU A 173 21.12 2.21 1.76
N GLU A 174 21.59 2.62 2.94
CA GLU A 174 22.71 3.58 3.05
C GLU A 174 23.99 3.05 2.38
N GLU A 175 24.34 1.78 2.60
CA GLU A 175 25.59 1.20 2.08
C GLU A 175 25.58 0.92 0.58
N LEU A 176 24.42 0.60 0.00
CA LEU A 176 24.30 0.26 -1.42
C LEU A 176 23.97 1.48 -2.29
N THR A 177 23.23 2.46 -1.76
CA THR A 177 22.81 3.64 -2.52
C THR A 177 23.68 4.88 -2.28
N ASP A 178 24.56 4.84 -1.27
CA ASP A 178 25.35 5.99 -0.80
C ASP A 178 24.49 7.21 -0.40
N THR A 179 23.21 6.97 -0.07
CA THR A 179 22.23 8.00 0.30
C THR A 179 21.84 7.85 1.77
N PRO A 180 21.99 8.89 2.63
CA PRO A 180 21.58 8.81 4.03
C PRO A 180 20.09 8.49 4.18
N VAL A 181 19.75 7.65 5.16
CA VAL A 181 18.36 7.24 5.44
C VAL A 181 17.96 7.70 6.83
N GLU A 182 16.83 8.38 6.93
CA GLU A 182 16.22 8.78 8.19
C GLU A 182 14.85 8.14 8.34
N LEU A 183 14.50 7.76 9.57
CA LEU A 183 13.22 7.13 9.86
C LEU A 183 12.33 8.08 10.64
N GLY A 184 11.07 8.16 10.23
CA GLY A 184 10.02 8.91 10.91
C GLY A 184 8.82 8.02 11.22
N ILE A 185 8.33 8.13 12.45
CA ILE A 185 7.01 7.58 12.80
C ILE A 185 5.98 8.51 12.17
N SER A 186 5.10 7.95 11.33
CA SER A 186 4.17 8.73 10.52
C SER A 186 3.26 9.63 11.36
N SER A 187 2.82 9.16 12.54
CA SER A 187 1.98 9.93 13.45
C SER A 187 2.66 11.24 13.88
N GLU A 188 3.94 11.20 14.23
CA GLU A 188 4.68 12.38 14.69
C GLU A 188 4.88 13.39 13.54
N TRP A 189 5.28 12.90 12.37
CA TRP A 189 5.58 13.74 11.21
C TRP A 189 4.30 14.30 10.57
N GLY A 190 3.18 13.59 10.71
CA GLY A 190 1.86 14.03 10.28
C GLY A 190 1.42 15.32 10.97
N TYR A 191 1.84 15.55 12.22
CA TYR A 191 1.54 16.77 12.97
C TYR A 191 2.70 17.76 13.03
N GLY A 192 3.94 17.29 13.03
CA GLY A 192 5.14 18.13 13.08
C GLY A 192 6.21 17.66 12.10
N MET A 193 6.14 18.13 10.85
CA MET A 193 7.16 17.80 9.85
C MET A 193 8.49 18.46 10.23
N PRO A 194 9.60 17.71 10.32
CA PRO A 194 10.89 18.25 10.70
C PRO A 194 11.52 19.06 9.55
N LEU A 195 12.67 19.66 9.84
CA LEU A 195 13.51 20.23 8.78
C LEU A 195 13.99 19.11 7.85
N LEU A 196 13.74 19.31 6.55
CA LEU A 196 14.13 18.36 5.52
C LEU A 196 15.45 18.77 4.86
N SER A 197 16.10 17.80 4.23
CA SER A 197 17.24 18.03 3.35
C SER A 197 16.82 18.83 2.10
N LYS A 198 17.77 19.16 1.22
CA LYS A 198 17.46 19.99 0.05
C LYS A 198 16.75 19.21 -1.05
N LYS A 199 16.96 17.89 -1.11
CA LYS A 199 16.33 16.99 -2.09
C LYS A 199 15.80 15.74 -1.36
N PRO A 200 14.76 15.87 -0.54
CA PRO A 200 14.19 14.75 0.18
C PRO A 200 13.47 13.80 -0.78
N LEU A 201 13.60 12.49 -0.56
CA LEU A 201 12.69 11.47 -1.08
C LEU A 201 11.97 10.80 0.08
N PHE A 202 10.65 10.73 0.03
CA PHE A 202 9.86 10.01 1.03
C PHE A 202 9.58 8.59 0.56
N ILE A 203 9.87 7.60 1.39
CA ILE A 203 9.48 6.21 1.18
C ILE A 203 8.46 5.84 2.24
N PHE A 204 7.22 5.59 1.83
CA PHE A 204 6.16 5.10 2.70
C PHE A 204 6.14 3.59 2.71
N ILE A 205 6.16 2.98 3.90
CA ILE A 205 6.03 1.52 4.03
C ILE A 205 4.71 1.22 4.73
N SER A 206 3.81 0.52 4.03
CA SER A 206 2.51 0.15 4.59
C SER A 206 1.99 -1.13 3.94
N GLN A 207 1.71 -2.17 4.74
CA GLN A 207 1.13 -3.41 4.23
C GLN A 207 -0.19 -3.14 3.50
N SER A 208 -1.12 -2.41 4.12
CA SER A 208 -2.44 -2.15 3.55
C SER A 208 -2.45 -1.02 2.53
N GLY A 209 -1.49 -0.10 2.62
CA GLY A 209 -1.51 1.13 1.82
C GLY A 209 -2.60 2.13 2.24
N GLU A 210 -3.26 1.90 3.40
CA GLU A 210 -4.36 2.71 3.92
C GLU A 210 -4.04 3.34 5.30
N THR A 211 -2.79 3.27 5.74
CA THR A 211 -2.39 3.80 7.05
C THR A 211 -2.59 5.32 7.11
N ALA A 212 -3.58 5.75 7.90
CA ALA A 212 -4.04 7.15 7.96
C ALA A 212 -2.91 8.14 8.31
N ASP A 213 -2.07 7.82 9.30
CA ASP A 213 -0.95 8.66 9.68
C ASP A 213 0.07 8.83 8.54
N SER A 214 0.35 7.76 7.80
CA SER A 214 1.24 7.82 6.63
C SER A 214 0.62 8.65 5.51
N ARG A 215 -0.68 8.51 5.27
CA ARG A 215 -1.41 9.32 4.27
C ARG A 215 -1.40 10.79 4.64
N GLN A 216 -1.54 11.13 5.92
CA GLN A 216 -1.45 12.50 6.40
C GLN A 216 -0.10 13.15 6.06
N VAL A 217 0.99 12.39 6.12
CA VAL A 217 2.33 12.86 5.71
C VAL A 217 2.43 12.93 4.18
N LEU A 218 1.92 11.95 3.45
CA LEU A 218 1.94 11.92 1.98
C LEU A 218 1.21 13.11 1.35
N VAL A 219 0.02 13.46 1.86
CA VAL A 219 -0.73 14.63 1.39
C VAL A 219 0.11 15.91 1.51
N LYS A 220 0.80 16.10 2.65
CA LYS A 220 1.70 17.25 2.84
C LYS A 220 2.91 17.19 1.91
N ALA A 221 3.50 16.01 1.72
CA ALA A 221 4.62 15.82 0.79
C ALA A 221 4.21 16.22 -0.63
N ASN A 222 3.02 15.83 -1.07
CA ASN A 222 2.45 16.21 -2.37
C ASN A 222 2.21 17.72 -2.48
N GLU A 223 1.63 18.35 -1.47
CA GLU A 223 1.46 19.82 -1.41
C GLU A 223 2.80 20.57 -1.50
N MET A 224 3.88 19.98 -0.95
CA MET A 224 5.23 20.53 -0.99
C MET A 224 6.02 20.15 -2.26
N GLY A 225 5.47 19.30 -3.13
CA GLY A 225 6.15 18.80 -4.31
C GLY A 225 7.35 17.87 -4.01
N ILE A 226 7.34 17.21 -2.86
CA ILE A 226 8.37 16.24 -2.46
C ILE A 226 8.09 14.89 -3.15
N PRO A 227 9.07 14.30 -3.86
CA PRO A 227 8.88 13.00 -4.48
C PRO A 227 8.63 11.92 -3.42
N SER A 228 7.77 10.97 -3.77
CA SER A 228 7.36 9.88 -2.89
C SER A 228 7.33 8.51 -3.58
N LEU A 229 7.71 7.48 -2.84
CA LEU A 229 7.60 6.07 -3.19
C LEU A 229 6.78 5.36 -2.12
N THR A 230 5.71 4.65 -2.51
CA THR A 230 4.97 3.77 -1.60
C THR A 230 5.38 2.31 -1.83
N VAL A 231 5.81 1.64 -0.76
CA VAL A 231 6.07 0.19 -0.71
C VAL A 231 4.90 -0.48 0.00
N THR A 232 4.07 -1.21 -0.75
CA THR A 232 2.81 -1.75 -0.22
C THR A 232 2.44 -3.12 -0.77
N ASN A 233 1.59 -3.86 -0.06
CA ASN A 233 1.11 -5.17 -0.53
C ASN A 233 -0.16 -5.07 -1.38
N VAL A 234 -0.89 -3.96 -1.30
CA VAL A 234 -2.19 -3.78 -1.96
C VAL A 234 -2.01 -2.86 -3.17
N PRO A 235 -2.03 -3.41 -4.40
CA PRO A 235 -1.97 -2.62 -5.62
C PRO A 235 -3.12 -1.63 -5.68
N GLY A 236 -2.81 -0.40 -6.06
CA GLY A 236 -3.83 0.64 -6.17
C GLY A 236 -4.49 1.00 -4.85
N SER A 237 -3.84 0.78 -3.70
CA SER A 237 -4.23 1.36 -2.40
C SER A 237 -4.04 2.88 -2.37
N THR A 238 -4.63 3.57 -1.39
CA THR A 238 -4.63 5.04 -1.32
C THR A 238 -3.22 5.63 -1.32
N LEU A 239 -2.30 5.09 -0.53
CA LEU A 239 -0.91 5.52 -0.54
C LEU A 239 -0.20 5.23 -1.88
N SER A 240 -0.56 4.12 -2.55
CA SER A 240 0.02 3.76 -3.85
C SER A 240 -0.42 4.74 -4.94
N ARG A 241 -1.69 5.12 -4.95
CA ARG A 241 -2.27 6.03 -5.95
C ARG A 241 -1.86 7.48 -5.76
N GLU A 242 -1.73 7.92 -4.50
CA GLU A 242 -1.37 9.30 -4.19
C GLU A 242 0.14 9.56 -4.24
N ALA A 243 0.98 8.52 -4.23
CA ALA A 243 2.44 8.66 -4.35
C ALA A 243 2.90 8.77 -5.80
N ASN A 244 4.11 9.28 -6.02
CA ASN A 244 4.69 9.37 -7.37
C ASN A 244 5.09 8.00 -7.93
N HIS A 245 5.46 7.09 -7.04
CA HIS A 245 5.91 5.75 -7.39
C HIS A 245 5.34 4.69 -6.45
N THR A 246 5.24 3.45 -6.93
CA THR A 246 4.83 2.29 -6.12
C THR A 246 5.76 1.11 -6.36
N MET A 247 6.13 0.41 -5.28
CA MET A 247 6.68 -0.94 -5.32
C MET A 247 5.75 -1.89 -4.57
N LEU A 248 5.46 -3.04 -5.17
CA LEU A 248 4.57 -4.05 -4.60
C LEU A 248 5.34 -5.12 -3.84
N LEU A 249 4.77 -5.58 -2.73
CA LEU A 249 5.35 -6.63 -1.88
C LEU A 249 5.09 -8.04 -2.42
N HIS A 250 4.07 -8.22 -3.27
CA HIS A 250 3.66 -9.51 -3.83
C HIS A 250 3.48 -10.64 -2.78
N ALA A 251 3.20 -10.28 -1.51
CA ALA A 251 3.07 -11.23 -0.42
C ALA A 251 1.71 -11.96 -0.43
N GLY A 252 0.79 -11.51 -1.29
CA GLY A 252 -0.61 -11.93 -1.29
C GLY A 252 -1.36 -11.40 -0.06
N PRO A 253 -2.69 -11.58 0.00
CA PRO A 253 -3.52 -11.14 1.12
C PRO A 253 -2.96 -11.54 2.49
N GLU A 254 -2.85 -10.58 3.41
CA GLU A 254 -2.50 -10.82 4.82
C GLU A 254 -3.73 -10.46 5.67
N ILE A 255 -4.33 -11.48 6.30
CA ILE A 255 -5.58 -11.40 7.06
C ILE A 255 -5.31 -11.34 8.56
N ALA A 256 -4.19 -11.91 9.04
CA ALA A 256 -3.84 -11.77 10.44
C ALA A 256 -3.57 -10.30 10.81
N VAL A 257 -4.00 -9.91 12.01
CA VAL A 257 -3.80 -8.55 12.52
C VAL A 257 -2.31 -8.27 12.77
N ALA A 258 -1.58 -9.26 13.28
CA ALA A 258 -0.14 -9.15 13.46
C ALA A 258 0.56 -9.45 12.13
N SER A 259 1.26 -8.46 11.60
CA SER A 259 1.97 -8.61 10.32
C SER A 259 3.13 -9.60 10.44
N THR A 260 3.25 -10.50 9.46
CA THR A 260 4.25 -11.57 9.44
C THR A 260 4.98 -11.57 8.10
N LYS A 261 4.36 -12.10 7.05
CA LYS A 261 4.93 -12.15 5.70
C LYS A 261 5.10 -10.77 5.08
N ALA A 262 4.25 -9.81 5.40
CA ALA A 262 4.45 -8.45 4.88
C ALA A 262 5.71 -7.80 5.47
N TYR A 263 6.09 -8.08 6.72
CA TYR A 263 7.33 -7.56 7.31
C TYR A 263 8.58 -8.06 6.57
N THR A 264 8.69 -9.37 6.34
CA THR A 264 9.84 -9.93 5.61
C THR A 264 9.82 -9.52 4.14
N ALA A 265 8.65 -9.43 3.52
CA ALA A 265 8.50 -8.90 2.16
C ALA A 265 8.97 -7.44 2.03
N GLN A 266 8.67 -6.59 3.02
CA GLN A 266 9.11 -5.18 3.04
C GLN A 266 10.63 -5.07 3.02
N ILE A 267 11.32 -5.88 3.82
CA ILE A 267 12.78 -5.89 3.87
C ILE A 267 13.35 -6.36 2.52
N ALA A 268 12.81 -7.43 1.95
CA ALA A 268 13.25 -7.97 0.66
C ALA A 268 13.00 -6.97 -0.49
N ALA A 269 11.84 -6.31 -0.54
CA ALA A 269 11.55 -5.30 -1.55
C ALA A 269 12.51 -4.09 -1.47
N LEU A 270 12.83 -3.63 -0.25
CA LEU A 270 13.82 -2.58 -0.05
C LEU A 270 15.25 -3.03 -0.39
N ALA A 271 15.56 -4.32 -0.26
CA ALA A 271 16.83 -4.88 -0.72
C ALA A 271 16.96 -4.84 -2.25
N PHE A 272 15.88 -5.17 -2.98
CA PHE A 272 15.84 -5.02 -4.44
C PHE A 272 16.03 -3.56 -4.86
N LEU A 273 15.34 -2.62 -4.19
CA LEU A 273 15.52 -1.19 -4.44
C LEU A 273 16.98 -0.76 -4.21
N ALA A 274 17.57 -1.13 -3.08
CA ALA A 274 18.94 -0.78 -2.71
C ALA A 274 19.97 -1.33 -3.72
N LYS A 275 19.81 -2.59 -4.13
CA LYS A 275 20.65 -3.26 -5.12
C LYS A 275 20.54 -2.58 -6.48
N ALA A 276 19.32 -2.34 -6.98
CA ALA A 276 19.08 -1.72 -8.29
C ALA A 276 19.69 -0.31 -8.38
N VAL A 277 19.47 0.51 -7.34
CA VAL A 277 20.04 1.87 -7.28
C VAL A 277 21.57 1.81 -7.17
N GLY A 278 22.10 0.92 -6.35
CA GLY A 278 23.55 0.75 -6.18
C GLY A 278 24.25 0.31 -7.47
N GLU A 279 23.65 -0.61 -8.23
CA GLU A 279 24.17 -1.02 -9.53
C GLU A 279 24.14 0.12 -10.54
N ALA A 280 23.03 0.88 -10.59
CA ALA A 280 22.92 2.07 -11.44
C ALA A 280 23.92 3.17 -11.06
N ASN A 281 24.34 3.24 -9.78
CA ASN A 281 25.37 4.15 -9.28
C ASN A 281 26.80 3.63 -9.48
N GLY A 282 26.97 2.38 -9.93
CA GLY A 282 28.29 1.74 -10.01
C GLY A 282 28.92 1.42 -8.65
N ASN A 283 28.09 1.30 -7.59
CA ASN A 283 28.56 0.93 -6.26
C ASN A 283 29.08 -0.53 -6.28
N THR A 284 30.35 -0.71 -5.88
CA THR A 284 31.02 -2.02 -5.95
C THR A 284 30.45 -3.06 -5.01
N LYS A 285 29.91 -2.65 -3.85
CA LYS A 285 29.22 -3.57 -2.93
C LYS A 285 27.92 -4.06 -3.54
N ALA A 286 27.17 -3.17 -4.18
CA ALA A 286 25.95 -3.55 -4.89
C ALA A 286 26.27 -4.55 -6.01
N GLN A 287 27.26 -4.26 -6.87
CA GLN A 287 27.68 -5.17 -7.94
C GLN A 287 28.13 -6.56 -7.43
N ALA A 288 28.84 -6.62 -6.30
CA ALA A 288 29.29 -7.87 -5.70
C ALA A 288 28.21 -8.64 -4.93
N PHE A 289 27.09 -7.98 -4.57
CA PHE A 289 26.02 -8.58 -3.80
C PHE A 289 25.07 -9.37 -4.71
N ASP A 290 25.16 -10.69 -4.67
CA ASP A 290 24.23 -11.59 -5.34
C ASP A 290 22.92 -11.72 -4.53
N LEU A 291 22.07 -10.70 -4.64
CA LEU A 291 20.82 -10.60 -3.88
C LEU A 291 19.89 -11.80 -4.13
N VAL A 292 19.86 -12.33 -5.35
CA VAL A 292 18.98 -13.46 -5.70
C VAL A 292 19.43 -14.73 -5.00
N HIS A 293 20.74 -14.99 -4.99
CA HIS A 293 21.30 -16.11 -4.25
C HIS A 293 21.04 -15.99 -2.75
N GLU A 294 21.33 -14.82 -2.18
CA GLU A 294 21.16 -14.58 -0.74
C GLU A 294 19.69 -14.65 -0.30
N LEU A 295 18.75 -14.10 -1.07
CA LEU A 295 17.32 -14.27 -0.78
C LEU A 295 16.84 -15.72 -0.94
N SER A 296 17.45 -16.50 -1.85
CA SER A 296 17.16 -17.92 -1.97
C SER A 296 17.62 -18.70 -0.74
N ILE A 297 18.79 -18.36 -0.18
CA ILE A 297 19.26 -18.90 1.10
C ILE A 297 18.30 -18.51 2.21
N VAL A 298 17.89 -17.24 2.29
CA VAL A 298 16.93 -16.77 3.30
C VAL A 298 15.62 -17.55 3.22
N ALA A 299 15.06 -17.75 2.02
CA ALA A 299 13.85 -18.55 1.83
C ALA A 299 14.03 -19.99 2.36
N GLN A 300 15.16 -20.62 2.04
CA GLN A 300 15.49 -21.96 2.51
C GLN A 300 15.69 -22.03 4.03
N SER A 301 16.33 -21.02 4.62
CA SER A 301 16.53 -20.92 6.07
C SER A 301 15.20 -20.77 6.81
N ILE A 302 14.30 -19.91 6.31
CA ILE A 302 12.95 -19.77 6.87
C ILE A 302 12.24 -21.12 6.79
N GLU A 303 12.25 -21.80 5.65
CA GLU A 303 11.62 -23.11 5.48
C GLU A 303 12.18 -24.17 6.45
N SER A 304 13.50 -24.20 6.63
CA SER A 304 14.15 -25.10 7.60
C SER A 304 13.70 -24.79 9.04
N THR A 305 13.70 -23.53 9.45
CA THR A 305 13.24 -23.13 10.80
C THR A 305 11.77 -23.48 11.03
N LEU A 306 10.93 -23.32 10.00
CA LEU A 306 9.52 -23.68 10.07
C LEU A 306 9.28 -25.21 10.12
N SER A 307 10.21 -26.01 9.60
CA SER A 307 10.12 -27.48 9.71
C SER A 307 10.38 -27.99 11.14
N GLU A 308 11.01 -27.18 11.99
CA GLU A 308 11.36 -27.54 13.38
C GLU A 308 10.27 -27.16 14.40
N LYS A 309 9.10 -26.67 13.96
CA LYS A 309 8.01 -26.20 14.86
C LYS A 309 7.61 -27.21 15.92
N GLU A 310 7.46 -28.48 15.55
CA GLU A 310 7.06 -29.55 16.47
C GLU A 310 8.11 -29.79 17.57
N THR A 311 9.38 -29.42 17.33
CA THR A 311 10.46 -29.53 18.30
C THR A 311 10.45 -28.37 19.31
N ILE A 312 9.85 -27.23 18.96
CA ILE A 312 9.76 -26.03 19.80
C ILE A 312 8.50 -26.04 20.69
N GLU A 313 7.44 -26.74 20.26
CA GLU A 313 6.17 -26.84 21.01
C GLU A 313 6.22 -27.85 22.19
N ALA A 314 7.24 -28.71 22.24
CA ALA A 314 7.46 -29.72 23.28
C ALA A 314 8.26 -29.21 24.49
#